data_AF-A0A0F9H0R4-F1
#
_entry.id   AF-A0A0F9H0R4-F1
#
_cell.length_a   1.000
_cell.length_b   1.000
_cell.length_c   1.000
_cell.angle_alpha   90.00
_cell.angle_beta   90.00
_cell.angle_gamma   90.00
#
_symmetry.space_group_name_H-M   'P 1'
#
loop_
_entity.id
_entity.type
_entity.pdbx_description
1 polymer ?
#
loop_
_entity_poly.entity_id
_entity_poly.type
_entity_poly.pdbx_seq_one_letter_code
_entity_poly.pdbx_strand_id
1 'polypeptide(L)'
;MIDLETYIIEMVKKTGLSKTEIQEMVYKKQSKSNKSISKKSALILVAKELCVELSLKDSIIIDKSSSIIDRVIEDLAVRLDDNLLAVYGIGSYFEDSLPSNFTKNDIDLIAIVRTTEKLRTFKRQTIGKSEVFVGYNTIESYSDKKVFEEDSGANYEWSLICIKHPENFKLLYGTDIRNQIPETSNIQF
;
A
#
# COMPACT_ATOMS: atom_id res chain seq x y z
N MET A 1 -4.45 2.52 26.43
CA MET A 1 -3.64 2.22 25.24
C MET A 1 -2.94 0.90 25.52
N ILE A 2 -3.25 -0.17 24.79
CA ILE A 2 -2.55 -1.46 24.98
C ILE A 2 -1.14 -1.29 24.41
N ASP A 3 -0.13 -1.54 25.23
CA ASP A 3 1.28 -1.45 24.85
C ASP A 3 1.68 -2.58 23.89
N LEU A 4 2.61 -2.30 22.98
CA LEU A 4 3.21 -3.26 22.04
C LEU A 4 3.74 -4.50 22.76
N GLU A 5 4.27 -4.31 23.97
CA GLU A 5 4.79 -5.38 24.81
C GLU A 5 3.71 -6.40 25.19
N THR A 6 2.47 -5.95 25.45
CA THR A 6 1.34 -6.83 25.76
C THR A 6 1.02 -7.77 24.60
N TYR A 7 1.03 -7.26 23.36
CA TYR A 7 0.79 -8.07 22.16
C TYR A 7 1.91 -9.09 21.93
N ILE A 8 3.17 -8.69 22.15
CA ILE A 8 4.30 -9.63 22.03
C ILE A 8 4.18 -10.75 23.06
N ILE A 9 3.83 -10.44 24.32
CA ILE A 9 3.63 -11.46 25.36
C ILE A 9 2.49 -12.42 24.99
N GLU A 10 1.39 -11.93 24.41
CA GLU A 10 0.30 -12.78 23.94
C GLU A 10 0.75 -13.74 22.84
N MET A 11 1.54 -13.24 21.87
CA MET A 11 2.11 -14.06 20.80
C MET A 11 3.08 -15.11 21.34
N VAL A 12 3.96 -14.77 22.28
CA VAL A 12 4.85 -15.73 22.97
C VAL A 12 4.03 -16.87 23.58
N LYS A 13 2.95 -16.53 24.32
CA LYS A 13 2.08 -17.53 24.96
C LYS A 13 1.38 -18.46 23.97
N LYS A 14 0.96 -17.95 22.82
CA LYS A 14 0.20 -18.72 21.82
C LYS A 14 1.08 -19.54 20.88
N THR A 15 2.31 -19.11 20.63
CA THR A 15 3.20 -19.72 19.62
C THR A 15 4.34 -20.53 20.22
N GLY A 16 4.71 -20.26 21.48
CA GLY A 16 5.89 -20.85 22.11
C GLY A 16 7.22 -20.21 21.68
N LEU A 17 7.21 -19.25 20.76
CA LEU A 17 8.41 -18.50 20.36
C LEU A 17 8.88 -17.57 21.47
N SER A 18 10.18 -17.31 21.50
CA SER A 18 10.75 -16.31 22.40
C SER A 18 10.38 -14.89 21.98
N LYS A 19 10.48 -13.96 22.95
CA LYS A 19 10.30 -12.53 22.71
C LYS A 19 11.24 -12.02 21.62
N THR A 20 12.49 -12.49 21.61
CA THR A 20 13.52 -12.09 20.64
C THR A 20 13.14 -12.53 19.23
N GLU A 21 12.72 -13.79 19.05
CA GLU A 21 12.30 -14.30 17.73
C GLU A 21 11.16 -13.48 17.14
N ILE A 22 10.14 -13.15 17.94
CA ILE A 22 9.02 -12.32 17.49
C ILE A 22 9.52 -10.91 17.11
N GLN A 23 10.41 -10.32 17.89
CA GLN A 23 10.98 -9.00 17.59
C GLN A 23 11.81 -8.98 16.30
N GLU A 24 12.58 -10.04 16.04
CA GLU A 24 13.33 -10.21 14.80
C GLU A 24 12.41 -10.34 13.59
N MET A 25 11.31 -11.09 13.70
CA MET A 25 10.28 -11.18 12.66
C MET A 25 9.65 -9.82 12.38
N VAL A 26 9.33 -9.04 13.42
CA VAL A 26 8.79 -7.68 13.29
C VAL A 26 9.79 -6.78 12.56
N TYR A 27 11.06 -6.80 12.97
CA TYR A 27 12.11 -6.03 12.33
C TYR A 27 12.26 -6.39 10.85
N LYS A 28 12.24 -7.70 10.53
CA LYS A 28 12.28 -8.20 9.15
C LYS A 28 11.12 -7.67 8.32
N LYS A 29 9.89 -7.66 8.85
CA LYS A 29 8.72 -7.09 8.16
C LYS A 29 8.85 -5.57 7.95
N GLN A 30 9.41 -4.82 8.91
CA GLN A 30 9.66 -3.39 8.74
C GLN A 30 10.70 -3.09 7.64
N SER A 31 11.80 -3.86 7.63
CA SER A 31 12.94 -3.63 6.73
C SER A 31 12.66 -3.92 5.25
N LYS A 32 11.65 -4.75 4.94
CA LYS A 32 11.27 -5.08 3.55
C LYS A 32 10.55 -3.96 2.80
N SER A 33 10.14 -2.89 3.48
CA SER A 33 9.39 -1.78 2.88
C SER A 33 10.26 -0.54 2.72
N ASN A 34 10.36 -0.01 1.49
CA ASN A 34 11.07 1.24 1.17
C ASN A 34 10.54 2.48 1.93
N LYS A 35 9.33 2.40 2.49
CA LYS A 35 8.86 3.26 3.60
C LYS A 35 8.55 2.38 4.82
N SER A 36 9.29 2.59 5.91
CA SER A 36 9.13 1.84 7.16
C SER A 36 7.68 1.85 7.65
N ILE A 37 6.96 0.72 7.53
CA ILE A 37 5.70 0.53 8.24
C ILE A 37 5.96 0.62 9.75
N SER A 38 5.00 1.13 10.54
CA SER A 38 5.18 1.21 11.99
C SER A 38 5.40 -0.18 12.60
N LYS A 39 6.06 -0.20 13.76
CA LYS A 39 6.32 -1.43 14.54
C LYS A 39 5.01 -2.17 14.87
N LYS A 40 3.91 -1.43 15.07
CA LYS A 40 2.58 -1.98 15.30
C LYS A 40 2.03 -2.70 14.07
N SER A 41 2.08 -2.05 12.90
CA SER A 41 1.65 -2.68 11.64
C SER A 41 2.47 -3.92 11.32
N ALA A 42 3.80 -3.86 11.51
CA ALA A 42 4.67 -5.03 11.36
C ALA A 42 4.31 -6.15 12.35
N LEU A 43 4.01 -5.85 13.61
CA LEU A 43 3.56 -6.85 14.58
C LEU A 43 2.24 -7.51 14.18
N ILE A 44 1.30 -6.75 13.63
CA ILE A 44 0.04 -7.31 13.12
C ILE A 44 0.30 -8.29 11.96
N LEU A 45 1.23 -7.96 11.05
CA LEU A 45 1.62 -8.86 9.96
C LEU A 45 2.25 -10.15 10.49
N VAL A 46 3.15 -10.05 11.48
CA VAL A 46 3.74 -11.25 12.12
C VAL A 46 2.67 -12.08 12.82
N ALA A 47 1.70 -11.46 13.48
CA ALA A 47 0.60 -12.18 14.12
C ALA A 47 -0.26 -12.95 13.09
N LYS A 48 -0.54 -12.34 11.93
CA LYS A 48 -1.23 -13.03 10.82
C LYS A 48 -0.45 -14.23 10.31
N GLU A 49 0.85 -14.07 10.09
CA GLU A 49 1.76 -15.13 9.64
C GLU A 49 1.79 -16.31 10.62
N LEU A 50 1.74 -16.02 11.93
CA LEU A 50 1.70 -17.02 12.99
C LEU A 50 0.28 -17.53 13.33
N CYS A 51 -0.74 -17.13 12.55
CA CYS A 51 -2.15 -17.44 12.79
C CYS A 51 -2.64 -17.08 14.21
N VAL A 52 -2.09 -16.01 14.79
CA VAL A 52 -2.47 -15.48 16.10
C VAL A 52 -3.50 -14.38 15.94
N GLU A 53 -4.73 -14.64 16.40
CA GLU A 53 -5.72 -13.58 16.58
C GLU A 53 -5.29 -12.68 17.74
N LEU A 54 -4.97 -11.42 17.44
CA LEU A 54 -4.77 -10.38 18.44
C LEU A 54 -6.12 -9.72 18.74
N SER A 55 -6.46 -9.58 20.02
CA SER A 55 -7.59 -8.77 20.46
C SER A 55 -7.27 -7.28 20.25
N LEU A 56 -7.35 -6.84 19.00
CA LEU A 56 -7.26 -5.44 18.61
C LEU A 56 -8.61 -4.77 18.89
N LYS A 57 -9.03 -4.76 20.16
CA LYS A 57 -10.08 -3.83 20.59
C LYS A 57 -9.50 -2.43 20.40
N ASP A 58 -10.16 -1.67 19.54
CA ASP A 58 -9.73 -0.42 18.94
C ASP A 58 -8.73 -0.66 17.80
N SER A 59 -9.30 -0.56 16.59
CA SER A 59 -8.75 -0.16 15.29
C SER A 59 -7.24 0.07 15.20
N ILE A 60 -6.68 -0.06 14.00
CA ILE A 60 -5.36 0.49 13.70
C ILE A 60 -5.36 1.97 14.13
N ILE A 61 -4.94 2.26 15.37
CA ILE A 61 -4.66 3.61 15.84
C ILE A 61 -3.34 3.92 15.16
N ILE A 62 -3.47 4.26 13.89
CA ILE A 62 -2.43 4.87 13.11
C ILE A 62 -2.07 6.14 13.88
N ASP A 63 -0.79 6.31 14.18
CA ASP A 63 -0.33 7.45 14.95
C ASP A 63 -0.90 8.75 14.33
N LYS A 64 -1.58 9.56 15.15
CA LYS A 64 -2.17 10.83 14.69
C LYS A 64 -1.09 11.82 14.20
N SER A 65 0.19 11.58 14.49
CA SER A 65 1.32 12.35 13.98
C SER A 65 1.70 11.99 12.53
N SER A 66 1.36 10.78 12.06
CA SER A 66 1.70 10.32 10.71
C SER A 66 0.89 11.04 9.63
N SER A 67 1.52 11.28 8.47
CA SER A 67 0.86 11.90 7.32
C SER A 67 -0.28 11.02 6.81
N ILE A 68 -1.30 11.63 6.18
CA ILE A 68 -2.42 10.89 5.58
C ILE A 68 -1.95 9.77 4.63
N ILE A 69 -0.88 10.01 3.88
CA ILE A 69 -0.28 9.04 2.97
C ILE A 69 0.27 7.84 3.72
N ASP A 70 1.01 8.06 4.81
CA ASP A 70 1.56 6.95 5.59
C ASP A 70 0.45 6.11 6.22
N ARG A 71 -0.68 6.74 6.62
CA ARG A 71 -1.86 6.02 7.11
C ARG A 71 -2.47 5.09 6.08
N VAL A 72 -2.62 5.59 4.86
CA VAL A 72 -3.20 4.81 3.76
C VAL A 72 -2.29 3.65 3.40
N ILE A 73 -0.98 3.89 3.32
CA ILE A 73 0.01 2.84 3.05
C ILE A 73 0.00 1.77 4.15
N GLU A 74 -0.08 2.17 5.42
CA GLU A 74 -0.17 1.23 6.54
C GLU A 74 -1.45 0.38 6.49
N ASP A 75 -2.62 0.98 6.20
CA ASP A 75 -3.86 0.22 5.99
C ASP A 75 -3.70 -0.79 4.85
N LEU A 76 -3.18 -0.34 3.70
CA LEU A 76 -2.98 -1.18 2.53
C LEU A 76 -2.03 -2.34 2.84
N ALA A 77 -0.87 -2.05 3.44
CA ALA A 77 0.12 -3.07 3.80
C ALA A 77 -0.45 -4.08 4.79
N VAL A 78 -1.18 -3.64 5.82
CA VAL A 78 -1.80 -4.57 6.79
C VAL A 78 -2.91 -5.39 6.13
N ARG A 79 -3.78 -4.77 5.35
CA ARG A 79 -4.96 -5.43 4.77
C ARG A 79 -4.60 -6.41 3.66
N LEU A 80 -3.61 -6.06 2.83
CA LEU A 80 -3.21 -6.84 1.66
C LEU A 80 -2.00 -7.74 1.93
N ASP A 81 -1.19 -7.43 2.96
CA ASP A 81 -0.03 -8.22 3.37
C ASP A 81 0.88 -8.57 2.17
N ASP A 82 1.27 -9.84 2.02
CA ASP A 82 2.12 -10.31 0.93
C ASP A 82 1.51 -10.12 -0.47
N ASN A 83 0.22 -9.80 -0.58
CA ASN A 83 -0.41 -9.45 -1.86
C ASN A 83 0.00 -8.05 -2.35
N LEU A 84 0.41 -7.12 -1.48
CA LEU A 84 0.82 -5.76 -1.88
C LEU A 84 2.29 -5.74 -2.31
N LEU A 85 2.56 -5.33 -3.55
CA LEU A 85 3.90 -5.25 -4.11
C LEU A 85 4.47 -3.83 -4.13
N ALA A 86 3.64 -2.85 -4.46
CA ALA A 86 4.03 -1.45 -4.53
C ALA A 86 2.83 -0.50 -4.42
N VAL A 87 3.09 0.76 -4.05
CA VAL A 87 2.10 1.85 -4.10
C VAL A 87 2.72 3.06 -4.76
N TYR A 88 2.04 3.60 -5.76
CA TYR A 88 2.43 4.80 -6.52
C TYR A 88 1.42 5.91 -6.21
N GLY A 89 1.91 7.09 -5.85
CA GLY A 89 1.10 8.31 -5.83
C GLY A 89 1.13 8.96 -7.20
N ILE A 90 -0.03 9.35 -7.71
CA ILE A 90 -0.20 9.99 -9.01
C ILE A 90 -1.10 11.22 -8.90
N GLY A 91 -1.09 12.07 -9.93
CA GLY A 91 -1.97 13.23 -9.98
C GLY A 91 -1.51 14.42 -9.13
N SER A 92 -2.37 15.42 -9.04
CA SER A 92 -2.02 16.78 -8.61
C SER A 92 -1.50 16.87 -7.17
N TYR A 93 -1.92 15.94 -6.29
CA TYR A 93 -1.44 15.90 -4.91
C TYR A 93 0.07 15.72 -4.81
N PHE A 94 0.65 14.96 -5.74
CA PHE A 94 2.07 14.60 -5.75
C PHE A 94 2.92 15.48 -6.68
N GLU A 95 2.30 16.42 -7.40
CA GLU A 95 3.00 17.33 -8.31
C GLU A 95 3.29 18.68 -7.62
N ASP A 96 4.55 18.88 -7.24
CA ASP A 96 5.00 20.10 -6.56
C ASP A 96 5.12 21.31 -7.51
N SER A 97 5.18 21.09 -8.83
CA SER A 97 5.30 22.16 -9.83
C SER A 97 3.99 22.85 -10.18
N LEU A 98 2.84 22.36 -9.68
CA LEU A 98 1.54 22.97 -9.96
C LEU A 98 1.42 24.36 -9.31
N PRO A 99 0.66 25.28 -9.92
CA PRO A 99 0.34 26.58 -9.32
C PRO A 99 -0.22 26.45 -7.90
N SER A 100 0.11 27.38 -7.01
CA SER A 100 -0.32 27.35 -5.60
C SER A 100 -1.84 27.44 -5.40
N ASN A 101 -2.57 27.92 -6.41
CA ASN A 101 -4.04 27.95 -6.42
C ASN A 101 -4.67 26.66 -6.97
N PHE A 102 -3.88 25.69 -7.41
CA PHE A 102 -4.39 24.39 -7.85
C PHE A 102 -4.88 23.59 -6.65
N THR A 103 -6.07 23.00 -6.77
CA THR A 103 -6.68 22.23 -5.69
C THR A 103 -6.04 20.84 -5.62
N LYS A 104 -5.47 20.49 -4.46
CA LYS A 104 -4.81 19.21 -4.17
C LYS A 104 -5.58 18.41 -3.11
N ASN A 105 -6.90 18.33 -3.23
CA ASN A 105 -7.74 17.70 -2.21
C ASN A 105 -7.87 16.18 -2.39
N ASP A 106 -7.66 15.72 -3.62
CA ASP A 106 -7.81 14.32 -4.00
C ASP A 106 -6.44 13.66 -4.04
N ILE A 107 -6.35 12.47 -3.46
CA ILE A 107 -5.13 11.66 -3.35
C ILE A 107 -5.35 10.42 -4.21
N ASP A 108 -4.75 10.40 -5.39
CA ASP A 108 -4.84 9.28 -6.31
C ASP A 108 -3.66 8.32 -6.13
N LEU A 109 -3.96 7.06 -5.88
CA LEU A 109 -2.99 6.00 -5.66
C LEU A 109 -3.23 4.82 -6.61
N ILE A 110 -2.13 4.27 -7.13
CA ILE A 110 -2.12 2.97 -7.79
C ILE A 110 -1.41 1.96 -6.87
N ALA A 111 -2.13 0.93 -6.43
CA ALA A 111 -1.59 -0.20 -5.70
C ALA A 111 -1.32 -1.37 -6.65
N ILE A 112 -0.06 -1.81 -6.71
CA ILE A 112 0.33 -3.02 -7.43
C ILE A 112 0.20 -4.20 -6.49
N VAL A 113 -0.58 -5.19 -6.91
CA VAL A 113 -0.87 -6.39 -6.14
C VAL A 113 -0.53 -7.66 -6.93
N ARG A 114 -0.39 -8.81 -6.25
CA ARG A 114 -0.18 -10.10 -6.94
C ARG A 114 -1.46 -10.60 -7.60
N THR A 115 -2.61 -10.35 -6.97
CA THR A 115 -3.93 -10.71 -7.49
C THR A 115 -4.98 -9.70 -7.06
N THR A 116 -5.92 -9.43 -7.98
CA THR A 116 -7.14 -8.65 -7.76
C THR A 116 -8.31 -9.52 -7.32
N GLU A 117 -8.16 -10.86 -7.29
CA GLU A 117 -9.17 -11.80 -6.86
C GLU A 117 -9.57 -11.48 -5.40
N LYS A 118 -10.80 -10.97 -5.20
CA LYS A 118 -11.40 -10.46 -3.94
C LYS A 118 -11.17 -8.97 -3.62
N LEU A 119 -10.50 -8.23 -4.49
CA LEU A 119 -10.46 -6.77 -4.42
C LEU A 119 -11.58 -6.20 -5.27
N ARG A 120 -12.19 -5.10 -4.79
CA ARG A 120 -13.00 -4.26 -5.68
C ARG A 120 -12.03 -3.45 -6.54
N THR A 121 -12.31 -3.34 -7.84
CA THR A 121 -11.48 -2.64 -8.84
C THR A 121 -11.03 -1.26 -8.39
N PHE A 122 -11.88 -0.55 -7.64
CA PHE A 122 -11.60 0.78 -7.11
C PHE A 122 -12.12 0.98 -5.68
N LYS A 123 -11.32 1.62 -4.81
CA LYS A 123 -11.74 2.00 -3.45
C LYS A 123 -11.59 3.51 -3.25
N ARG A 124 -12.72 4.17 -2.97
CA ARG A 124 -12.76 5.55 -2.48
C ARG A 124 -12.89 5.55 -0.96
N GLN A 125 -12.12 6.39 -0.29
CA GLN A 125 -12.21 6.61 1.15
C GLN A 125 -12.00 8.08 1.47
N THR A 126 -12.86 8.64 2.33
CA THR A 126 -12.64 9.99 2.86
C THR A 126 -11.82 9.89 4.15
N ILE A 127 -10.71 10.61 4.23
CA ILE A 127 -9.88 10.70 5.44
C ILE A 127 -9.67 12.17 5.76
N GLY A 128 -10.32 12.64 6.84
CA GLY A 128 -10.33 14.07 7.17
C GLY A 128 -11.06 14.87 6.08
N LYS A 129 -10.34 15.78 5.41
CA LYS A 129 -10.87 16.59 4.30
C LYS A 129 -10.46 16.08 2.91
N SER A 130 -9.67 15.02 2.84
CA SER A 130 -9.15 14.49 1.59
C SER A 130 -9.97 13.31 1.11
N GLU A 131 -10.12 13.22 -0.20
CA GLU A 131 -10.63 12.03 -0.87
C GLU A 131 -9.45 11.18 -1.31
N VAL A 132 -9.43 9.91 -0.90
CA VAL A 132 -8.37 8.97 -1.26
C VAL A 132 -8.96 7.96 -2.22
N PHE A 133 -8.31 7.84 -3.37
CA PHE A 133 -8.66 6.92 -4.43
C PHE A 133 -7.55 5.90 -4.59
N VAL A 134 -7.91 4.61 -4.56
CA VAL A 134 -6.96 3.51 -4.75
C VAL A 134 -7.46 2.62 -5.88
N GLY A 135 -6.73 2.63 -6.99
CA GLY A 135 -6.86 1.64 -8.06
C GLY A 135 -5.94 0.45 -7.82
N TYR A 136 -6.45 -0.76 -7.99
CA TYR A 136 -5.67 -2.00 -7.82
C TYR A 136 -5.33 -2.59 -9.18
N ASN A 137 -4.05 -2.92 -9.39
CA ASN A 137 -3.54 -3.48 -10.64
C ASN A 137 -2.54 -4.60 -10.35
N THR A 138 -2.38 -5.55 -11.27
CA THR A 138 -1.27 -6.51 -11.23
C THR A 138 -0.19 -6.09 -12.22
N ILE A 139 0.99 -6.71 -12.16
CA ILE A 139 2.04 -6.47 -13.17
C ILE A 139 1.60 -7.11 -14.49
N GLU A 140 0.98 -8.28 -14.39
CA GLU A 140 0.46 -9.08 -15.49
C GLU A 140 -0.62 -8.33 -16.28
N SER A 141 -1.51 -7.60 -15.60
CA SER A 141 -2.57 -6.84 -16.27
C SER A 141 -2.00 -5.74 -17.16
N TYR A 142 -0.84 -5.15 -16.84
CA TYR A 142 -0.20 -4.19 -17.74
C TYR A 142 0.24 -4.78 -19.09
N SER A 143 0.40 -6.09 -19.20
CA SER A 143 0.80 -6.75 -20.44
C SER A 143 -0.37 -7.00 -21.40
N ASP A 144 -1.61 -6.86 -20.93
CA ASP A 144 -2.82 -7.06 -21.74
C ASP A 144 -3.87 -5.98 -21.39
N LYS A 145 -4.07 -5.04 -22.31
CA LYS A 145 -5.02 -3.92 -22.16
C LYS A 145 -6.43 -4.39 -21.81
N LYS A 146 -6.90 -5.50 -22.39
CA LYS A 146 -8.25 -6.01 -22.15
C LYS A 146 -8.39 -6.53 -20.72
N VAL A 147 -7.40 -7.32 -20.27
CA VAL A 147 -7.35 -7.80 -18.88
C VAL A 147 -7.28 -6.64 -17.90
N PHE A 148 -6.44 -5.63 -18.19
CA PHE A 148 -6.36 -4.43 -17.38
C PHE A 148 -7.69 -3.72 -17.20
N GLU A 149 -8.41 -3.49 -18.30
CA GLU A 149 -9.70 -2.78 -18.29
C GLU A 149 -10.78 -3.57 -17.55
N GLU A 150 -10.77 -4.89 -17.63
CA GLU A 150 -11.65 -5.77 -16.87
C GLU A 150 -11.32 -5.75 -15.36
N ASP A 151 -10.04 -5.73 -14.99
CA ASP A 151 -9.59 -5.90 -13.61
C ASP A 151 -9.45 -4.61 -12.80
N SER A 152 -9.08 -3.48 -13.41
CA SER A 152 -8.72 -2.28 -12.65
C SER A 152 -9.77 -1.19 -12.61
N GLY A 153 -10.66 -1.14 -13.61
CA GLY A 153 -11.60 -0.02 -13.79
C GLY A 153 -10.94 1.34 -14.05
N ALA A 154 -9.63 1.38 -14.28
CA ALA A 154 -8.87 2.56 -14.68
C ALA A 154 -8.60 2.54 -16.20
N ASN A 155 -8.17 3.69 -16.74
CA ASN A 155 -7.72 3.74 -18.13
C ASN A 155 -6.30 3.17 -18.24
N TYR A 156 -6.13 2.15 -19.09
CA TYR A 156 -4.86 1.46 -19.30
C TYR A 156 -3.70 2.39 -19.66
N GLU A 157 -3.91 3.26 -20.65
CA GLU A 157 -2.86 4.10 -21.23
C GLU A 157 -2.39 5.13 -20.20
N TRP A 158 -3.32 5.81 -19.54
CA TRP A 158 -3.01 6.73 -18.45
C TRP A 158 -2.29 6.05 -17.31
N SER A 159 -2.75 4.87 -16.88
CA SER A 159 -2.11 4.15 -15.78
C SER A 159 -0.68 3.73 -16.14
N LEU A 160 -0.48 3.25 -17.37
CA LEU A 160 0.84 2.84 -17.87
C LEU A 160 1.79 4.03 -17.99
N ILE A 161 1.34 5.16 -18.54
CA ILE A 161 2.12 6.41 -18.63
C ILE A 161 2.51 6.91 -17.24
N CYS A 162 1.55 6.93 -16.31
CA CYS A 162 1.79 7.40 -14.95
C CYS A 162 2.88 6.61 -14.26
N ILE A 163 2.92 5.28 -14.40
CA ILE A 163 3.97 4.47 -13.75
C ILE A 163 5.27 4.46 -14.55
N LYS A 164 5.23 4.42 -15.88
CA LYS A 164 6.43 4.23 -16.70
C LYS A 164 7.37 5.44 -16.61
N HIS A 165 6.81 6.64 -16.52
CA HIS A 165 7.55 7.90 -16.60
C HIS A 165 7.75 8.50 -15.20
N PRO A 166 8.99 8.56 -14.67
CA PRO A 166 9.29 8.98 -13.29
C PRO A 166 8.78 10.36 -12.90
N GLU A 167 8.58 11.25 -13.86
CA GLU A 167 8.01 12.58 -13.65
C GLU A 167 6.53 12.55 -13.28
N ASN A 168 5.80 11.47 -13.59
CA ASN A 168 4.34 11.40 -13.43
C ASN A 168 3.90 10.67 -12.15
N PHE A 169 4.83 10.18 -11.34
CA PHE A 169 4.50 9.45 -10.11
C PHE A 169 5.50 9.66 -8.98
N LYS A 170 5.07 9.25 -7.80
CA LYS A 170 5.93 9.08 -6.63
C LYS A 170 5.83 7.65 -6.12
N LEU A 171 6.94 6.91 -6.06
CA LEU A 171 6.96 5.60 -5.42
C LEU A 171 6.82 5.80 -3.90
N LEU A 172 5.73 5.30 -3.33
CA LEU A 172 5.41 5.50 -1.92
C LEU A 172 5.68 4.25 -1.07
N TYR A 173 5.59 3.06 -1.66
CA TYR A 173 5.78 1.79 -0.98
C TYR A 173 6.29 0.73 -1.97
N GLY A 174 7.07 -0.22 -1.47
CA GLY A 174 7.43 -1.44 -2.20
C GLY A 174 8.49 -1.25 -3.28
N THR A 175 8.51 -2.18 -4.24
CA THR A 175 9.55 -2.25 -5.28
C THR A 175 9.12 -1.51 -6.54
N ASP A 176 10.07 -0.81 -7.17
CA ASP A 176 9.84 -0.18 -8.46
C ASP A 176 9.60 -1.24 -9.56
N ILE A 177 8.46 -1.14 -10.25
CA ILE A 177 8.04 -2.11 -11.27
C ILE A 177 8.23 -1.62 -12.71
N ARG A 178 8.82 -0.44 -12.92
CA ARG A 178 8.92 0.17 -14.26
C ARG A 178 9.58 -0.71 -15.32
N ASN A 179 10.56 -1.50 -14.91
CA ASN A 179 11.28 -2.44 -15.78
C ASN A 179 10.50 -3.76 -16.02
N GLN A 180 9.34 -3.92 -15.40
CA GLN A 180 8.50 -5.12 -15.46
C GLN A 180 7.19 -4.90 -16.24
N ILE A 181 6.91 -3.65 -16.64
CA ILE A 181 5.71 -3.28 -17.42
C ILE A 181 6.10 -2.80 -18.83
N PRO A 182 5.18 -2.86 -19.81
CA PRO A 182 5.49 -2.51 -21.20
C PRO A 182 6.03 -1.09 -21.41
N GLU A 183 6.70 -0.88 -22.53
CA GLU A 183 7.08 0.46 -22.99
C GLU A 183 5.87 1.22 -23.51
N THR A 184 5.88 2.54 -23.33
CA THR A 184 4.79 3.44 -23.79
C THR A 184 4.93 3.83 -25.26
N SER A 185 6.06 3.54 -25.90
CA SER A 185 6.36 3.92 -27.29
C SER A 185 5.40 3.32 -28.32
N ASN A 186 4.69 2.25 -27.96
CA ASN A 186 3.73 1.57 -28.83
C ASN A 186 2.26 1.95 -28.56
N ILE A 187 1.99 2.86 -27.61
CA ILE A 187 0.63 3.35 -27.33
C ILE A 187 0.23 4.33 -28.45
N GLN A 188 -0.85 4.03 -29.15
CA GLN A 188 -1.48 4.93 -30.11
C GLN A 188 -2.66 5.64 -29.42
N PHE A 189 -2.64 6.97 -29.40
CA PHE A 189 -3.71 7.82 -28.87
C PHE A 189 -4.66 8.28 -29.98
#